data_AF-A0A250VVA1-F1
#
_entry.id   AF-A0A250VVA1-F1
#
_cell.length_a   1.000
_cell.length_b   1.000
_cell.length_c   1.000
_cell.angle_alpha   90.00
_cell.angle_beta   90.00
_cell.angle_gamma   90.00
#
_symmetry.space_group_name_H-M   'P 1'
#
loop_
_entity.id
_entity.type
_entity.pdbx_description
1 polymer ?
#
loop_
_entity_poly.entity_id
_entity_poly.type
_entity_poly.pdbx_seq_one_letter_code
_entity_poly.pdbx_strand_id
1 'polypeptide(L)'
;MRDHTVVVGFGTKGRSAVQTVCTTGLKKEQVVVVDPSAKAVDAATAEGYAGVVGDATRSDVLMRAEVHKARQIIIATQRDDTAVLVTLTARQLNRGAKIVAAVREEENAPLLKQSGADAVITSASAAGRLLGLSVLSPSAGMVMEDLIQQGSGLDIVERPVAKAEVGKGVREADDLVVSVVRGHRVLGYDDPAIGKLQLTDRLITIVRVTPGTRMAPHSRPLPQD
;
A
#
# COMPACT_ATOMS: atom_id res chain seq x y z
N MET A 1 -1.66 -10.73 -19.07
CA MET A 1 -1.25 -10.65 -17.65
C MET A 1 -2.49 -10.71 -16.77
N ARG A 2 -2.44 -11.40 -15.62
CA ARG A 2 -3.54 -11.48 -14.64
C ARG A 2 -2.95 -11.37 -13.24
N ASP A 3 -3.76 -10.89 -12.29
CA ASP A 3 -3.40 -10.71 -10.88
C ASP A 3 -2.18 -9.80 -10.63
N HIS A 4 -1.93 -8.87 -11.56
CA HIS A 4 -0.82 -7.92 -11.48
C HIS A 4 -1.21 -6.62 -10.80
N THR A 5 -0.20 -5.80 -10.53
CA THR A 5 -0.34 -4.44 -10.01
C THR A 5 -0.14 -3.44 -11.14
N VAL A 6 -1.09 -2.52 -11.32
CA VAL A 6 -0.94 -1.38 -12.23
C VAL A 6 -0.58 -0.14 -11.42
N VAL A 7 0.47 0.57 -11.81
CA VAL A 7 0.89 1.83 -11.19
C VAL A 7 0.73 2.96 -12.18
N VAL A 8 -0.18 3.89 -11.89
CA VAL A 8 -0.44 5.07 -12.71
C VAL A 8 0.35 6.26 -12.16
N GLY A 9 1.33 6.72 -12.93
CA GLY A 9 2.27 7.77 -12.57
C GLY A 9 3.55 7.20 -11.95
N PHE A 10 4.70 7.44 -12.58
CA PHE A 10 6.02 6.95 -12.15
C PHE A 10 6.98 8.08 -11.73
N GLY A 11 6.44 9.05 -11.00
CA GLY A 11 7.23 10.03 -10.26
C GLY A 11 7.70 9.51 -8.90
N THR A 12 7.99 10.41 -7.97
CA THR A 12 8.44 10.08 -6.60
C THR A 12 7.48 9.13 -5.88
N LYS A 13 6.17 9.44 -5.91
CA LYS A 13 5.14 8.66 -5.21
C LYS A 13 4.99 7.25 -5.78
N GLY A 14 4.84 7.13 -7.10
CA GLY A 14 4.64 5.84 -7.77
C GLY A 14 5.86 4.93 -7.70
N ARG A 15 7.07 5.52 -7.85
CA ARG A 15 8.33 4.77 -7.71
C ARG A 15 8.52 4.23 -6.30
N SER A 16 8.33 5.06 -5.28
CA SER A 16 8.42 4.62 -3.88
C SER A 16 7.39 3.53 -3.57
N ALA A 17 6.13 3.72 -4.01
CA ALA A 17 5.07 2.74 -3.79
C ALA A 17 5.38 1.37 -4.44
N VAL A 18 5.86 1.34 -5.69
CA VAL A 18 6.20 0.05 -6.33
C VAL A 18 7.39 -0.62 -5.64
N GLN A 19 8.40 0.13 -5.21
CA GLN A 19 9.57 -0.41 -4.54
C GLN A 19 9.17 -1.11 -3.24
N THR A 20 8.33 -0.45 -2.43
CA THR A 20 7.80 -1.04 -1.19
C THR A 20 7.01 -2.31 -1.47
N VAL A 21 6.10 -2.30 -2.44
CA VAL A 21 5.29 -3.48 -2.78
C VAL A 21 6.16 -4.63 -3.30
N CYS A 22 7.22 -4.34 -4.06
CA CYS A 22 8.17 -5.36 -4.52
C CYS A 22 8.99 -5.98 -3.37
N THR A 23 9.35 -5.20 -2.36
CA THR A 23 10.05 -5.71 -1.16
C THR A 23 9.20 -6.73 -0.40
N THR A 24 7.87 -6.60 -0.43
CA THR A 24 6.91 -7.54 0.20
C THR A 24 6.66 -8.83 -0.60
N GLY A 25 7.44 -9.07 -1.67
CA GLY A 25 7.43 -10.32 -2.43
C GLY A 25 6.69 -10.27 -3.76
N LEU A 26 6.19 -9.10 -4.17
CA LEU A 26 5.65 -8.92 -5.52
C LEU A 26 6.78 -8.88 -6.53
N LYS A 27 6.72 -9.72 -7.57
CA LYS A 27 7.77 -9.77 -8.59
C LYS A 27 7.66 -8.58 -9.52
N LYS A 28 8.79 -8.05 -10.01
CA LYS A 28 8.79 -6.86 -10.89
C LYS A 28 8.01 -7.08 -12.19
N GLU A 29 8.02 -8.31 -12.70
CA GLU A 29 7.28 -8.71 -13.90
C GLU A 29 5.76 -8.74 -13.66
N GLN A 30 5.32 -8.61 -12.40
CA GLN A 30 3.91 -8.46 -12.01
C GLN A 30 3.50 -6.98 -11.86
N VAL A 31 4.33 -6.04 -12.32
CA VAL A 31 4.01 -4.61 -12.30
C VAL A 31 3.96 -4.05 -13.71
N VAL A 32 2.88 -3.31 -13.99
CA VAL A 32 2.75 -2.48 -15.19
C VAL A 32 2.68 -1.01 -14.77
N VAL A 33 3.57 -0.19 -15.29
CA VAL A 33 3.63 1.25 -15.07
C VAL A 33 2.97 1.98 -16.23
N VAL A 34 2.13 2.98 -15.93
CA VAL A 34 1.48 3.86 -16.91
C VAL A 34 1.90 5.29 -16.62
N ASP A 35 2.52 5.97 -17.58
CA ASP A 35 2.87 7.39 -17.44
C ASP A 35 2.82 8.10 -18.81
N PRO A 36 2.36 9.36 -18.89
CA PRO A 36 2.42 10.12 -20.14
C PRO A 36 3.86 10.47 -20.56
N SER A 37 4.82 10.49 -19.63
CA SER A 37 6.23 10.74 -19.92
C SER A 37 6.94 9.47 -20.37
N ALA A 38 7.37 9.43 -21.63
CA ALA A 38 8.21 8.34 -22.15
C ALA A 38 9.46 8.12 -21.27
N LYS A 39 10.11 9.20 -20.81
CA LYS A 39 11.28 9.13 -19.92
C LYS A 39 10.97 8.41 -18.59
N ALA A 40 9.79 8.60 -18.03
CA ALA A 40 9.40 7.93 -16.79
C ALA A 40 9.16 6.44 -17.02
N VAL A 41 8.57 6.08 -18.17
CA VAL A 41 8.37 4.69 -18.57
C VAL A 41 9.71 4.01 -18.90
N ASP A 42 10.63 4.69 -19.55
CA ASP A 42 11.99 4.19 -19.81
C ASP A 42 12.75 3.92 -18.50
N ALA A 43 12.61 4.81 -17.52
CA ALA A 43 13.16 4.58 -16.18
C ALA A 43 12.53 3.36 -15.49
N ALA A 44 11.22 3.18 -15.60
CA ALA A 44 10.53 2.02 -15.03
C ALA A 44 10.99 0.71 -15.69
N THR A 45 11.12 0.69 -17.01
CA THR A 45 11.60 -0.49 -17.76
C THR A 45 13.05 -0.81 -17.46
N ALA A 46 13.91 0.19 -17.31
CA ALA A 46 15.28 0.00 -16.84
C ALA A 46 15.35 -0.58 -15.41
N GLU A 47 14.36 -0.28 -14.57
CA GLU A 47 14.22 -0.90 -13.24
C GLU A 47 13.59 -2.31 -13.28
N GLY A 48 13.16 -2.80 -14.45
CA GLY A 48 12.63 -4.16 -14.67
C GLY A 48 11.09 -4.27 -14.67
N TYR A 49 10.36 -3.16 -14.72
CA TYR A 49 8.89 -3.16 -14.80
C TYR A 49 8.39 -3.14 -16.24
N ALA A 50 7.17 -3.62 -16.49
CA ALA A 50 6.50 -3.37 -17.76
C ALA A 50 5.99 -1.92 -17.83
N GLY A 51 5.96 -1.32 -19.02
CA GLY A 51 5.69 0.10 -19.21
C GLY A 51 4.70 0.41 -20.33
N VAL A 52 3.76 1.33 -20.08
CA VAL A 52 2.80 1.83 -21.07
C VAL A 52 2.88 3.36 -21.09
N VAL A 53 3.34 3.91 -22.21
CA VAL A 53 3.31 5.35 -22.44
C VAL A 53 1.89 5.77 -22.85
N GLY A 54 1.32 6.73 -22.12
CA GLY A 54 0.03 7.33 -22.44
C GLY A 54 -0.61 8.08 -21.28
N ASP A 55 -1.62 8.89 -21.61
CA ASP A 55 -2.46 9.55 -20.62
C ASP A 55 -3.47 8.56 -20.01
N ALA A 56 -3.32 8.29 -18.73
CA ALA A 56 -4.15 7.34 -18.00
C ALA A 56 -5.62 7.79 -17.82
N THR A 57 -5.96 9.05 -18.13
CA THR A 57 -7.37 9.49 -18.19
C THR A 57 -8.12 8.86 -19.36
N ARG A 58 -7.39 8.33 -20.35
CA ARG A 58 -7.92 7.65 -21.52
C ARG A 58 -8.14 6.17 -21.22
N SER A 59 -9.37 5.70 -21.38
CA SER A 59 -9.74 4.30 -21.09
C SER A 59 -8.95 3.30 -21.93
N ASP A 60 -8.61 3.62 -23.18
CA ASP A 60 -7.80 2.77 -24.05
C ASP A 60 -6.37 2.58 -23.53
N VAL A 61 -5.78 3.59 -22.88
CA VAL A 61 -4.47 3.49 -22.24
C VAL A 61 -4.52 2.56 -21.03
N LEU A 62 -5.55 2.68 -20.18
CA LEU A 62 -5.74 1.77 -19.05
C LEU A 62 -6.03 0.33 -19.49
N MET A 63 -6.73 0.16 -20.61
CA MET A 63 -6.96 -1.16 -21.21
C MET A 63 -5.67 -1.80 -21.75
N ARG A 64 -4.78 -1.01 -22.37
CA ARG A 64 -3.43 -1.46 -22.77
C ARG A 64 -2.58 -1.91 -21.59
N ALA A 65 -2.78 -1.32 -20.41
CA ALA A 65 -2.16 -1.74 -19.15
C ALA A 65 -2.87 -2.93 -18.47
N GLU A 66 -3.88 -3.51 -19.12
CA GLU A 66 -4.71 -4.61 -18.64
C GLU A 66 -5.36 -4.35 -17.27
N VAL A 67 -5.79 -3.11 -17.00
CA VAL A 67 -6.44 -2.71 -15.73
C VAL A 67 -7.64 -3.59 -15.36
N HIS A 68 -8.42 -4.04 -16.35
CA HIS A 68 -9.57 -4.95 -16.16
C HIS A 68 -9.21 -6.33 -15.57
N LYS A 69 -7.92 -6.72 -15.58
CA LYS A 69 -7.40 -7.97 -14.99
C LYS A 69 -6.49 -7.74 -13.79
N ALA A 70 -6.21 -6.48 -13.45
CA ALA A 70 -5.31 -6.13 -12.35
C ALA A 70 -5.94 -6.51 -11.01
N ARG A 71 -5.11 -7.05 -10.09
CA ARG A 71 -5.52 -7.29 -8.70
C ARG A 71 -5.50 -6.00 -7.90
N GLN A 72 -4.54 -5.13 -8.21
CA GLN A 72 -4.29 -3.90 -7.48
C GLN A 72 -3.96 -2.76 -8.44
N ILE A 73 -4.37 -1.55 -8.08
CA ILE A 73 -4.12 -0.34 -8.84
C ILE A 73 -3.63 0.73 -7.88
N ILE A 74 -2.45 1.28 -8.16
CA ILE A 74 -1.86 2.39 -7.42
C ILE A 74 -1.97 3.64 -8.31
N ILE A 75 -2.63 4.68 -7.83
CA ILE A 75 -2.78 5.95 -8.57
C ILE A 75 -1.94 7.01 -7.87
N ALA A 76 -0.88 7.43 -8.54
CA ALA A 76 0.16 8.30 -8.01
C ALA A 76 0.47 9.48 -8.94
N THR A 77 -0.57 10.01 -9.61
CA THR A 77 -0.48 11.13 -10.55
C THR A 77 -0.02 12.44 -9.86
N GLN A 78 0.39 13.43 -10.66
CA GLN A 78 0.84 14.73 -10.15
C GLN A 78 -0.32 15.68 -9.81
N ARG A 79 -1.44 15.55 -10.50
CA ARG A 79 -2.64 16.35 -10.28
C ARG A 79 -3.76 15.50 -9.70
N ASP A 80 -4.52 16.08 -8.78
CA ASP A 80 -5.61 15.41 -8.08
C ASP A 80 -6.84 15.21 -8.99
N ASP A 81 -7.13 16.15 -9.89
CA ASP A 81 -8.18 16.01 -10.90
C ASP A 81 -7.98 14.78 -11.81
N THR A 82 -6.73 14.55 -12.20
CA THR A 82 -6.28 13.39 -12.97
C THR A 82 -6.43 12.13 -12.13
N ALA A 83 -6.05 12.18 -10.84
CA ALA A 83 -6.21 11.05 -9.94
C ALA A 83 -7.69 10.63 -9.80
N VAL A 84 -8.60 11.60 -9.67
CA VAL A 84 -10.05 11.37 -9.62
C VAL A 84 -10.55 10.67 -10.89
N LEU A 85 -10.25 11.24 -12.07
CA LEU A 85 -10.72 10.68 -13.34
C LEU A 85 -10.15 9.29 -13.63
N VAL A 86 -8.86 9.08 -13.35
CA VAL A 86 -8.22 7.76 -13.44
C VAL A 86 -8.89 6.78 -12.47
N THR A 87 -9.15 7.18 -11.22
CA THR A 87 -9.79 6.34 -10.21
C THR A 87 -11.17 5.88 -10.67
N LEU A 88 -11.99 6.82 -11.13
CA LEU A 88 -13.33 6.55 -11.65
C LEU A 88 -13.27 5.55 -12.82
N THR A 89 -12.40 5.82 -13.80
CA THR A 89 -12.26 4.98 -14.99
C THR A 89 -11.74 3.59 -14.64
N ALA A 90 -10.72 3.50 -13.77
CA ALA A 90 -10.18 2.24 -13.30
C ALA A 90 -11.23 1.39 -12.57
N ARG A 91 -12.06 2.00 -11.70
CA ARG A 91 -13.15 1.31 -11.02
C ARG A 91 -14.25 0.84 -11.97
N GLN A 92 -14.56 1.61 -13.02
CA GLN A 92 -15.50 1.21 -14.06
C GLN A 92 -14.98 -0.01 -14.85
N LEU A 93 -13.70 -0.01 -15.20
CA LEU A 93 -13.05 -1.11 -15.94
C LEU A 93 -12.83 -2.35 -15.06
N ASN A 94 -12.65 -2.18 -13.75
CA ASN A 94 -12.40 -3.26 -12.81
C ASN A 94 -13.06 -2.99 -11.45
N ARG A 95 -14.25 -3.55 -11.25
CA ARG A 95 -14.97 -3.43 -9.97
C ARG A 95 -14.32 -4.19 -8.81
N GLY A 96 -13.49 -5.20 -9.09
CA GLY A 96 -12.88 -6.06 -8.08
C GLY A 96 -11.46 -5.67 -7.65
N ALA A 97 -10.78 -4.80 -8.41
CA ALA A 97 -9.43 -4.38 -8.07
C ALA A 97 -9.40 -3.59 -6.75
N LYS A 98 -8.34 -3.78 -5.96
CA LYS A 98 -8.01 -2.88 -4.85
C LYS A 98 -7.35 -1.61 -5.40
N ILE A 99 -7.98 -0.45 -5.24
CA ILE A 99 -7.48 0.84 -5.72
C ILE A 99 -6.97 1.66 -4.54
N VAL A 100 -5.68 1.98 -4.56
CA VAL A 100 -5.05 2.88 -3.60
C VAL A 100 -4.59 4.12 -4.35
N ALA A 101 -5.04 5.30 -3.93
CA ALA A 101 -4.72 6.54 -4.60
C ALA A 101 -4.02 7.53 -3.67
N ALA A 102 -3.07 8.28 -4.20
CA ALA A 102 -2.45 9.40 -3.52
C ALA A 102 -3.09 10.70 -4.01
N VAL A 103 -3.34 11.60 -3.06
CA VAL A 103 -3.86 12.95 -3.31
C VAL A 103 -2.91 13.96 -2.66
N ARG A 104 -2.83 15.17 -3.21
CA ARG A 104 -2.03 16.24 -2.63
C ARG A 104 -2.84 17.01 -1.62
N GLU A 105 -4.01 17.49 -2.03
CA GLU A 105 -4.89 18.30 -1.17
C GLU A 105 -5.89 17.42 -0.41
N GLU A 106 -6.05 17.72 0.88
CA GLU A 106 -6.91 16.93 1.77
C GLU A 106 -8.39 17.04 1.41
N GLU A 107 -8.82 18.20 0.91
CA GLU A 107 -10.18 18.45 0.43
C GLU A 107 -10.59 17.55 -0.74
N ASN A 108 -9.63 17.04 -1.51
CA ASN A 108 -9.88 16.16 -2.65
C ASN A 108 -10.00 14.68 -2.25
N ALA A 109 -9.58 14.30 -1.04
CA ALA A 109 -9.61 12.91 -0.60
C ALA A 109 -11.02 12.26 -0.65
N PRO A 110 -12.12 12.96 -0.25
CA PRO A 110 -13.47 12.43 -0.40
C PRO A 110 -13.86 12.14 -1.85
N LEU A 111 -13.43 12.97 -2.81
CA LEU A 111 -13.73 12.78 -4.23
C LEU A 111 -13.12 11.49 -4.78
N LEU A 112 -11.87 11.18 -4.39
CA LEU A 112 -11.22 9.93 -4.79
C LEU A 112 -11.91 8.71 -4.16
N LYS A 113 -12.33 8.79 -2.89
CA LYS A 113 -13.12 7.74 -2.24
C LYS A 113 -14.45 7.50 -2.98
N GLN A 114 -15.18 8.58 -3.28
CA GLN A 114 -16.44 8.51 -4.04
C GLN A 114 -16.25 7.97 -5.45
N SER A 115 -15.09 8.24 -6.07
CA SER A 115 -14.72 7.70 -7.39
C SER A 115 -14.38 6.21 -7.36
N GLY A 116 -14.29 5.60 -6.18
CA GLY A 116 -14.07 4.17 -6.01
C GLY A 116 -12.69 3.77 -5.54
N ALA A 117 -11.88 4.69 -4.99
CA ALA A 117 -10.65 4.32 -4.29
C ALA A 117 -10.99 3.62 -2.96
N ASP A 118 -10.37 2.47 -2.70
CA ASP A 118 -10.52 1.73 -1.44
C ASP A 118 -9.71 2.40 -0.30
N ALA A 119 -8.59 3.04 -0.66
CA ALA A 119 -7.78 3.83 0.27
C ALA A 119 -7.24 5.07 -0.43
N VAL A 120 -7.18 6.18 0.32
CA VAL A 120 -6.65 7.46 -0.16
C VAL A 120 -5.61 7.98 0.81
N ILE A 121 -4.44 8.34 0.30
CA ILE A 121 -3.31 8.88 1.08
C ILE A 121 -3.11 10.35 0.73
N THR A 122 -3.28 11.25 1.72
CA THR A 122 -3.00 12.68 1.60
C THR A 122 -1.51 12.96 1.78
N SER A 123 -0.78 12.90 0.67
CA SER A 123 0.69 12.91 0.66
C SER A 123 1.29 14.17 1.27
N ALA A 124 0.73 15.36 0.97
CA ALA A 124 1.24 16.61 1.52
C ALA A 124 0.98 16.72 3.03
N SER A 125 -0.25 16.43 3.50
CA SER A 125 -0.56 16.44 4.93
C SER A 125 0.27 15.41 5.71
N ALA A 126 0.52 14.22 5.15
CA ALA A 126 1.37 13.20 5.79
C ALA A 126 2.81 13.66 5.96
N ALA A 127 3.42 14.21 4.89
CA ALA A 127 4.77 14.77 4.97
C ALA A 127 4.84 15.97 5.93
N GLY A 128 3.85 16.86 5.92
CA GLY A 128 3.77 18.02 6.82
C GLY A 128 3.71 17.62 8.29
N ARG A 129 2.93 16.59 8.64
CA ARG A 129 2.90 16.04 10.01
C ARG A 129 4.24 15.45 10.42
N LEU A 130 4.93 14.75 9.51
CA LEU A 130 6.26 14.21 9.78
C LEU A 130 7.29 15.33 10.00
N LEU A 131 7.26 16.40 9.20
CA LEU A 131 8.09 17.59 9.42
C LEU A 131 7.86 18.21 10.80
N GLY A 132 6.60 18.39 11.19
CA GLY A 132 6.26 18.92 12.52
C GLY A 132 6.77 18.00 13.65
N LEU A 133 6.60 16.69 13.50
CA LEU A 133 7.11 15.71 14.46
C LEU A 133 8.64 15.79 14.58
N SER A 134 9.36 15.93 13.46
CA SER A 134 10.83 16.01 13.46
C SER A 134 11.36 17.28 14.13
N VAL A 135 10.59 18.37 14.16
CA VAL A 135 10.95 19.58 14.91
C VAL A 135 10.67 19.41 16.41
N LEU A 136 9.50 18.87 16.76
CA LEU A 136 9.06 18.75 18.15
C LEU A 136 9.79 17.61 18.89
N SER A 137 10.12 16.55 18.17
CA SER A 137 10.70 15.32 18.72
C SER A 137 11.52 14.60 17.65
N PRO A 138 12.76 15.05 17.38
CA PRO A 138 13.62 14.50 16.33
C PRO A 138 13.78 12.98 16.38
N SER A 139 13.96 12.42 17.58
CA SER A 139 14.07 10.97 17.78
C SER A 139 12.81 10.21 17.39
N ALA A 140 11.63 10.77 17.66
CA ALA A 140 10.36 10.17 17.25
C ALA A 140 10.16 10.28 15.73
N GLY A 141 10.60 11.39 15.13
CA GLY A 141 10.62 11.57 13.67
C GLY A 141 11.46 10.49 12.97
N MET A 142 12.67 10.22 13.45
CA MET A 142 13.54 9.16 12.92
C MET A 142 12.88 7.78 13.00
N VAL A 143 12.29 7.43 14.15
CA VAL A 143 11.58 6.14 14.30
C VAL A 143 10.38 6.06 13.35
N MET A 144 9.64 7.15 13.16
CA MET A 144 8.52 7.17 12.22
C MET A 144 8.98 7.01 10.77
N GLU A 145 10.11 7.59 10.41
CA GLU A 145 10.73 7.44 9.08
C GLU A 145 11.15 5.98 8.84
N ASP A 146 11.84 5.36 9.82
CA ASP A 146 12.19 3.94 9.79
C ASP A 146 10.96 3.05 9.56
N LEU A 147 9.86 3.30 10.29
CA LEU A 147 8.63 2.50 10.17
C LEU A 147 7.91 2.65 8.82
N ILE A 148 8.07 3.79 8.14
CA ILE A 148 7.48 4.03 6.81
C ILE A 148 8.38 3.42 5.72
N GLN A 149 9.70 3.50 5.90
CA GLN A 149 10.67 2.99 4.96
C GLN A 149 10.99 1.52 5.25
N GLN A 150 10.35 0.62 4.49
CA GLN A 150 10.62 -0.81 4.69
C GLN A 150 12.10 -1.17 4.52
N GLY A 151 12.60 -1.98 5.45
CA GLY A 151 13.97 -2.48 5.45
C GLY A 151 14.99 -1.57 6.14
N SER A 152 14.58 -0.49 6.80
CA SER A 152 15.45 0.33 7.65
C SER A 152 15.05 0.23 9.12
N GLY A 153 15.92 -0.37 9.95
CA GLY A 153 15.77 -0.36 11.41
C GLY A 153 14.58 -1.17 11.91
N LEU A 154 13.38 -0.61 11.84
CA LEU A 154 12.11 -1.16 12.31
C LEU A 154 11.11 -1.24 11.16
N ASP A 155 10.46 -2.41 11.00
CA ASP A 155 9.37 -2.59 10.05
C ASP A 155 8.04 -2.72 10.79
N ILE A 156 6.99 -2.09 10.23
CA ILE A 156 5.60 -2.39 10.58
C ILE A 156 5.07 -3.51 9.69
N VAL A 157 4.56 -4.57 10.31
CA VAL A 157 4.14 -5.79 9.62
C VAL A 157 2.76 -6.21 10.12
N GLU A 158 1.91 -6.67 9.19
CA GLU A 158 0.63 -7.29 9.52
C GLU A 158 0.71 -8.81 9.31
N ARG A 159 0.67 -9.60 10.39
CA ARG A 159 0.80 -11.06 10.34
C ARG A 159 -0.39 -11.77 10.98
N PRO A 160 -0.71 -13.03 10.59
CA PRO A 160 -1.69 -13.82 11.34
C PRO A 160 -1.18 -14.14 12.76
N VAL A 161 -2.12 -14.38 13.68
CA VAL A 161 -1.81 -14.95 15.01
C VAL A 161 -1.29 -16.38 14.83
N ALA A 162 -0.15 -16.70 15.45
CA ALA A 162 0.39 -18.05 15.47
C ALA A 162 -0.44 -18.95 16.39
N LYS A 163 -0.52 -20.25 16.09
CA LYS A 163 -1.29 -21.20 16.91
C LYS A 163 -0.88 -21.19 18.39
N ALA A 164 0.40 -20.94 18.69
CA ALA A 164 0.93 -20.85 20.05
C ALA A 164 0.57 -19.55 20.79
N GLU A 165 0.07 -18.53 20.09
CA GLU A 165 -0.36 -17.25 20.66
C GLU A 165 -1.86 -17.23 20.96
N VAL A 166 -2.63 -18.19 20.43
CA VAL A 166 -4.07 -18.26 20.63
C VAL A 166 -4.39 -18.45 22.12
N GLY A 167 -5.30 -17.64 22.65
CA GLY A 167 -5.69 -17.66 24.06
C GLY A 167 -4.76 -16.89 24.99
N LYS A 168 -3.64 -16.34 24.50
CA LYS A 168 -2.76 -15.43 25.24
C LYS A 168 -3.25 -13.99 25.14
N GLY A 169 -2.75 -13.14 26.05
CA GLY A 169 -2.89 -11.69 25.93
C GLY A 169 -1.92 -11.09 24.90
N VAL A 170 -2.21 -9.87 24.46
CA VAL A 170 -1.40 -9.13 23.45
C VAL A 170 0.05 -8.94 23.89
N ARG A 171 0.27 -8.71 25.20
CA ARG A 171 1.59 -8.49 25.79
C ARG A 171 2.44 -9.77 25.93
N GLU A 172 1.85 -10.93 25.68
CA GLU A 172 2.52 -12.23 25.74
C GLU A 172 2.95 -12.73 24.34
N ALA A 173 2.73 -11.92 23.29
CA ALA A 173 3.26 -12.18 21.96
C ALA A 173 4.76 -11.84 21.91
N ASP A 174 5.50 -12.53 21.05
CA ASP A 174 6.95 -12.36 20.94
C ASP A 174 7.34 -11.00 20.32
N ASP A 175 6.49 -10.46 19.45
CA ASP A 175 6.69 -9.19 18.78
C ASP A 175 6.05 -8.02 19.53
N LEU A 176 6.51 -6.80 19.27
CA LEU A 176 5.84 -5.59 19.76
C LEU A 176 4.53 -5.38 19.01
N VAL A 177 3.42 -5.86 19.57
CA VAL A 177 2.08 -5.68 19.00
C VAL A 177 1.58 -4.26 19.27
N VAL A 178 1.26 -3.54 18.18
CA VAL A 178 0.68 -2.19 18.23
C VAL A 178 -0.85 -2.26 18.16
N SER A 179 -1.39 -3.20 17.39
CA SER A 179 -2.84 -3.34 17.21
C SER A 179 -3.24 -4.76 16.80
N VAL A 180 -4.48 -5.13 17.10
CA VAL A 180 -5.12 -6.38 16.68
C VAL A 180 -6.24 -6.06 15.69
N VAL A 181 -6.17 -6.69 14.52
CA VAL A 181 -7.21 -6.63 13.49
C VAL A 181 -8.14 -7.83 13.69
N ARG A 182 -9.39 -7.57 14.08
CA ARG A 182 -10.43 -8.57 14.29
C ARG A 182 -11.62 -8.26 13.38
N GLY A 183 -11.82 -9.09 12.35
CA GLY A 183 -12.78 -8.81 11.29
C GLY A 183 -12.40 -7.54 10.53
N HIS A 184 -13.24 -6.49 10.61
CA HIS A 184 -13.01 -5.18 9.99
C HIS A 184 -12.55 -4.09 10.96
N ARG A 185 -12.33 -4.44 12.25
CA ARG A 185 -11.93 -3.49 13.28
C ARG A 185 -10.43 -3.58 13.53
N VAL A 186 -9.80 -2.43 13.68
CA VAL A 186 -8.42 -2.30 14.19
C VAL A 186 -8.53 -1.84 15.64
N LEU A 187 -8.06 -2.67 16.56
CA LEU A 187 -8.11 -2.46 18.00
C LEU A 187 -6.71 -2.13 18.50
N GLY A 188 -6.54 -1.01 19.21
CA GLY A 188 -5.25 -0.67 19.82
C GLY A 188 -4.82 -1.73 20.83
N TYR A 189 -3.52 -1.88 21.07
CA TYR A 189 -2.97 -2.91 21.97
C TYR A 189 -3.56 -2.88 23.41
N ASP A 190 -4.12 -1.75 23.81
CA ASP A 190 -4.76 -1.49 25.11
C ASP A 190 -6.29 -1.59 25.08
N ASP A 191 -6.89 -1.90 23.92
CA ASP A 191 -8.34 -2.01 23.78
C ASP A 191 -8.88 -3.26 24.53
N PRO A 192 -9.77 -3.08 25.52
CA PRO A 192 -10.28 -4.19 26.32
C PRO A 192 -11.11 -5.20 25.51
N ALA A 193 -11.65 -4.80 24.34
CA ALA A 193 -12.44 -5.69 23.49
C ALA A 193 -11.59 -6.80 22.83
N ILE A 194 -10.27 -6.69 22.89
CA ILE A 194 -9.37 -7.75 22.43
C ILE A 194 -9.54 -8.99 23.31
N GLY A 195 -9.49 -8.82 24.63
CA GLY A 195 -9.44 -9.94 25.59
C GLY A 195 -8.25 -10.85 25.31
N LYS A 196 -8.52 -12.03 24.74
CA LYS A 196 -7.50 -13.00 24.32
C LYS A 196 -7.39 -13.04 22.80
N LEU A 197 -6.18 -13.33 22.31
CA LEU A 197 -5.91 -13.49 20.89
C LEU A 197 -6.66 -14.69 20.31
N GLN A 198 -7.26 -14.51 19.13
CA GLN A 198 -7.99 -15.52 18.39
C GLN A 198 -7.23 -15.90 17.13
N LEU A 199 -7.42 -17.13 16.65
CA LEU A 199 -6.75 -17.62 15.44
C LEU A 199 -7.13 -16.82 14.18
N THR A 200 -8.33 -16.24 14.17
CA THR A 200 -8.83 -15.38 13.08
C THR A 200 -8.30 -13.95 13.15
N ASP A 201 -7.64 -13.57 14.24
CA ASP A 201 -7.06 -12.24 14.37
C ASP A 201 -5.80 -12.10 13.51
N ARG A 202 -5.50 -10.87 13.16
CA ARG A 202 -4.20 -10.47 12.61
C ARG A 202 -3.57 -9.43 13.52
N LEU A 203 -2.25 -9.49 13.67
CA LEU A 203 -1.49 -8.59 14.52
C LEU A 203 -0.76 -7.59 13.63
N ILE A 204 -0.86 -6.31 13.98
CA ILE A 204 0.03 -5.26 13.48
C ILE A 204 1.17 -5.14 14.50
N THR A 205 2.36 -5.53 14.08
CA THR A 205 3.55 -5.64 14.93
C THR A 205 4.65 -4.74 14.40
N ILE A 206 5.46 -4.21 15.32
CA ILE A 206 6.75 -3.60 14.98
C ILE A 206 7.82 -4.66 15.21
N VAL A 207 8.60 -4.94 14.17
CA VAL A 207 9.70 -5.92 14.20
C VAL A 207 11.00 -5.24 13.82
N ARG A 208 12.12 -5.75 14.33
CA ARG A 208 13.43 -5.27 13.91
C ARG A 208 13.81 -5.91 12.59
N VAL A 209 14.26 -5.10 11.64
CA VAL A 209 14.75 -5.60 10.35
C VAL A 209 15.98 -6.48 10.62
N THR A 210 15.85 -7.77 10.33
CA THR A 210 16.95 -8.73 10.46
C THR A 210 17.45 -9.08 9.06
N PRO A 211 18.77 -9.03 8.76
CA PRO A 211 19.29 -9.41 7.45
C PRO A 211 18.93 -10.86 7.13
N GLY A 212 18.02 -11.09 6.18
CA GLY A 212 17.63 -12.43 5.70
C GLY A 212 16.15 -12.78 5.82
N THR A 213 15.35 -12.02 6.58
CA THR A 213 13.90 -12.29 6.71
C THR A 213 13.12 -11.66 5.56
N ARG A 214 13.32 -12.15 4.32
CA ARG A 214 12.35 -11.90 3.23
C ARG A 214 11.07 -12.63 3.60
N MET A 215 10.08 -11.89 4.09
CA MET A 215 8.77 -12.45 4.37
C MET A 215 8.09 -12.91 3.08
N ALA A 216 7.51 -14.12 3.12
CA ALA A 216 6.75 -14.67 2.01
C ALA A 216 5.50 -13.81 1.75
N PRO A 217 5.13 -13.58 0.47
CA PRO A 217 3.98 -12.75 0.13
C PRO A 217 2.68 -13.33 0.70
N HIS A 218 1.81 -12.44 1.18
CA HIS A 218 0.45 -12.77 1.62
C HIS A 218 -0.39 -13.34 0.47
N SER A 219 -0.43 -14.67 0.34
CA SER A 219 -1.43 -15.36 -0.45
C SER A 219 -2.75 -15.37 0.31
N ARG A 220 -3.70 -14.50 -0.08
CA ARG A 220 -5.12 -14.80 0.14
C ARG A 220 -5.42 -16.08 -0.64
N PRO A 221 -6.00 -17.13 -0.04
CA PRO A 221 -6.66 -18.17 -0.83
C PRO A 221 -7.75 -17.48 -1.66
N LEU A 222 -7.76 -17.72 -2.97
CA LEU A 222 -8.90 -17.39 -3.82
C LEU A 222 -10.11 -18.16 -3.26
N PRO A 223 -11.30 -17.54 -3.12
CA PRO A 223 -12.52 -18.31 -2.93
C PRO A 223 -12.68 -19.22 -4.15
N GLN A 224 -12.73 -20.53 -3.90
CA GLN A 224 -13.11 -21.52 -4.91
C GLN A 224 -14.64 -21.50 -4.97
N ASP A 225 -15.17 -20.95 -6.07
CA ASP A 225 -16.51 -21.27 -6.56
C ASP A 225 -16.34 -22.10 -7.85
#